data_AF-A0A7K0C0X9-F1
#
_entry.id   AF-A0A7K0C0X9-F1
#
_cell.length_a   1.000
_cell.length_b   1.000
_cell.length_c   1.000
_cell.angle_alpha   90.00
_cell.angle_beta   90.00
_cell.angle_gamma   90.00
#
_symmetry.space_group_name_H-M   'P 1'
#
loop_
_entity.id
_entity.type
_entity.pdbx_description
1 polymer ?
#
loop_
_entity_poly.entity_id
_entity_poly.type
_entity_poly.pdbx_seq_one_letter_code
_entity_poly.pdbx_strand_id
1 'polypeptide(L)'
;MRARPSLAVAALTAALLLPTGTPAHADAAPATTAPATTGPPLITDDQGRALILHGLNTAGSAKGPSGLPWITRADVAREARDIGTNSVRYLIQWRNVEPSPGRYDERYLDEVAKRVAWYREQGMHVILDMHQDMYGPSACAGSPGAGDGAPAWASLSDGLPCKLQDPWSLTYLQPGIVRAFDNFWNHTGKHPELMRRYTAMWRHVAARFAKEPAVLGYDLMNEPFGGSRQFAAFEGPTLTSFYQRIVTAIRQVDRDNWIFAEPQVLGPNEGFATALKKISDPRPGGSRVVLAPHFYPLGIDLGGSYTGAAKLLARGQFELWRHNLPASARRLGTPLWIGEVGGIPETAPGALDFTADWLAMADGLGIGWAYWSNDPGSGGVVDGKGDLTGIGRLLARPYPRAVAGTPTKISYSSGKLTVAWRNRSGAHGPTEIWFPSKPRVTSSDPAGRWRTTWDAKRRVLSVWADPKTPSHTVVVSP
;
A
#
# COMPACT_ATOMS: atom_id res chain seq x y z
N MET A 1 -30.80 43.03 3.11
CA MET A 1 -31.31 41.95 2.24
C MET A 1 -30.64 42.04 0.88
N ARG A 2 -29.64 41.19 0.61
CA ARG A 2 -29.12 40.94 -0.74
C ARG A 2 -28.80 39.44 -0.84
N ALA A 3 -29.31 38.84 -1.89
CA ALA A 3 -29.47 37.41 -2.10
C ALA A 3 -28.13 36.66 -2.22
N ARG A 4 -28.09 35.45 -1.68
CA ARG A 4 -27.05 34.45 -1.92
C ARG A 4 -27.19 33.94 -3.37
N PRO A 5 -26.11 33.84 -4.17
CA PRO A 5 -26.16 33.06 -5.38
C PRO A 5 -26.05 31.58 -5.01
N SER A 6 -27.04 30.81 -5.43
CA SER A 6 -27.08 29.36 -5.38
C SER A 6 -25.97 28.82 -6.30
N LEU A 7 -24.98 28.13 -5.71
CA LEU A 7 -24.00 27.34 -6.47
C LEU A 7 -24.74 26.16 -7.12
N ALA A 8 -24.90 26.22 -8.43
CA ALA A 8 -25.30 25.09 -9.24
C ALA A 8 -24.18 24.05 -9.19
N VAL A 9 -24.44 22.92 -8.55
CA VAL A 9 -23.59 21.72 -8.63
C VAL A 9 -23.65 21.22 -10.07
N ALA A 10 -22.58 21.43 -10.82
CA ALA A 10 -22.38 20.75 -12.09
C ALA A 10 -22.16 19.26 -11.78
N ALA A 11 -23.21 18.46 -11.93
CA ALA A 11 -23.09 17.01 -11.92
C ALA A 11 -22.20 16.60 -13.09
N LEU A 12 -20.98 16.11 -12.81
CA LEU A 12 -20.23 15.34 -13.78
C LEU A 12 -20.96 14.01 -13.98
N THR A 13 -21.84 13.96 -14.97
CA THR A 13 -22.26 12.71 -15.59
C THR A 13 -21.05 12.14 -16.32
N ALA A 14 -20.34 11.22 -15.67
CA ALA A 14 -19.50 10.27 -16.39
C ALA A 14 -20.43 9.50 -17.34
N ALA A 15 -20.40 9.85 -18.62
CA ALA A 15 -21.08 9.09 -19.65
C ALA A 15 -20.41 7.70 -19.71
N LEU A 16 -21.02 6.73 -19.04
CA LEU A 16 -20.81 5.31 -19.32
C LEU A 16 -21.25 5.07 -20.77
N LEU A 17 -20.29 5.15 -21.70
CA LEU A 17 -20.42 4.46 -22.97
C LEU A 17 -20.29 2.97 -22.67
N LEU A 18 -21.44 2.34 -22.35
CA LEU A 18 -21.59 0.90 -22.42
C LEU A 18 -21.30 0.50 -23.88
N PRO A 19 -20.29 -0.34 -24.17
CA PRO A 19 -20.18 -0.92 -25.49
C PRO A 19 -21.39 -1.85 -25.69
N THR A 20 -22.31 -1.45 -26.55
CA THR A 20 -23.35 -2.35 -27.10
C THR A 20 -22.67 -3.30 -28.09
N GLY A 21 -21.84 -4.20 -27.57
CA GLY A 21 -21.31 -5.33 -28.30
C GLY A 21 -22.06 -6.57 -27.85
N THR A 22 -22.76 -7.23 -28.76
CA THR A 22 -23.28 -8.58 -28.56
C THR A 22 -22.14 -9.51 -28.13
N PRO A 23 -22.30 -10.35 -27.10
CA PRO A 23 -21.25 -11.25 -26.68
C PRO A 23 -21.04 -12.31 -27.76
N ALA A 24 -19.90 -12.26 -28.43
CA ALA A 24 -19.42 -13.40 -29.21
C ALA A 24 -19.01 -14.49 -28.21
N HIS A 25 -19.78 -15.59 -28.18
CA HIS A 25 -19.39 -16.80 -27.46
C HIS A 25 -18.08 -17.33 -28.04
N ALA A 26 -17.00 -17.21 -27.27
CA ALA A 26 -15.79 -17.98 -27.49
C ALA A 26 -15.90 -19.26 -26.64
N ASP A 27 -16.12 -20.38 -27.31
CA ASP A 27 -16.07 -21.72 -26.72
C ASP A 27 -14.64 -21.98 -26.20
N ALA A 28 -14.47 -21.87 -24.88
CA ALA A 28 -13.26 -22.31 -24.20
C ALA A 28 -13.43 -23.78 -23.79
N ALA A 29 -12.69 -24.67 -24.44
CA ALA A 29 -12.59 -26.08 -24.06
C ALA A 29 -12.05 -26.22 -22.62
N PRO A 30 -12.55 -27.19 -21.83
CA PRO A 30 -12.18 -27.30 -20.42
C PRO A 30 -10.76 -27.85 -20.27
N ALA A 31 -9.84 -26.99 -19.85
CA ALA A 31 -8.55 -27.42 -19.31
C ALA A 31 -8.80 -28.13 -17.97
N THR A 32 -8.42 -29.40 -17.90
CA THR A 32 -8.45 -30.21 -16.69
C THR A 32 -7.39 -29.69 -15.72
N THR A 33 -7.81 -28.88 -14.73
CA THR A 33 -6.96 -28.44 -13.63
C THR A 33 -7.46 -29.01 -12.31
N ALA A 34 -6.53 -29.58 -11.54
CA ALA A 34 -6.73 -30.09 -10.19
C ALA A 34 -7.45 -29.09 -9.26
N PRO A 35 -8.09 -29.55 -8.16
CA PRO A 35 -8.97 -28.72 -7.35
C PRO A 35 -8.23 -27.52 -6.72
N ALA A 36 -8.64 -26.30 -7.08
CA ALA A 36 -8.14 -25.06 -6.47
C ALA A 36 -8.56 -24.99 -4.99
N THR A 37 -7.61 -25.27 -4.09
CA THR A 37 -7.83 -25.24 -2.63
C THR A 37 -7.02 -24.16 -1.91
N THR A 38 -6.39 -23.22 -2.62
CA THR A 38 -5.52 -22.21 -1.99
C THR A 38 -5.91 -20.81 -2.45
N GLY A 39 -6.14 -19.90 -1.49
CA GLY A 39 -6.25 -18.46 -1.73
C GLY A 39 -4.97 -17.88 -2.35
N PRO A 40 -4.88 -16.55 -2.55
CA PRO A 40 -3.67 -15.93 -3.07
C PRO A 40 -2.44 -16.29 -2.21
N PRO A 41 -1.23 -16.31 -2.80
CA PRO A 41 0.00 -16.46 -2.04
C PRO A 41 0.09 -15.47 -0.87
N LEU A 42 0.91 -15.78 0.13
CA LEU A 42 1.08 -14.94 1.32
C LEU A 42 2.41 -14.19 1.25
N ILE A 43 2.45 -12.98 1.81
CA ILE A 43 3.72 -12.32 2.14
C ILE A 43 4.32 -13.07 3.33
N THR A 44 5.61 -13.39 3.27
CA THR A 44 6.27 -14.16 4.33
C THR A 44 7.57 -13.55 4.79
N ASP A 45 7.94 -13.85 6.04
CA ASP A 45 9.29 -13.65 6.54
C ASP A 45 10.23 -14.81 6.15
N ASP A 46 11.46 -14.76 6.69
CA ASP A 46 12.51 -15.76 6.52
C ASP A 46 12.20 -17.10 7.18
N GLN A 47 11.34 -17.11 8.21
CA GLN A 47 10.81 -18.31 8.85
C GLN A 47 9.62 -18.91 8.11
N GLY A 48 9.22 -18.32 6.97
CA GLY A 48 8.05 -18.75 6.21
C GLY A 48 6.75 -18.59 6.98
N ARG A 49 6.66 -17.66 7.95
CA ARG A 49 5.39 -17.27 8.59
C ARG A 49 4.64 -16.29 7.69
N ALA A 50 3.32 -16.31 7.73
CA ALA A 50 2.51 -15.34 7.00
C ALA A 50 2.52 -14.00 7.74
N LEU A 51 2.93 -12.93 7.05
CA LEU A 51 2.95 -11.58 7.62
C LEU A 51 1.61 -10.89 7.40
N ILE A 52 1.04 -10.33 8.47
CA ILE A 52 -0.07 -9.38 8.39
C ILE A 52 0.53 -8.03 8.75
N LEU A 53 0.73 -7.21 7.73
CA LEU A 53 1.47 -5.95 7.82
C LEU A 53 0.49 -4.83 8.18
N HIS A 54 0.50 -4.34 9.41
CA HIS A 54 -0.21 -3.13 9.81
C HIS A 54 0.82 -2.02 10.00
N GLY A 55 0.72 -0.98 9.17
CA GLY A 55 1.68 0.11 9.16
C GLY A 55 1.09 1.47 8.85
N LEU A 56 1.96 2.47 8.83
CA LEU A 56 1.65 3.84 8.41
C LEU A 56 2.50 4.22 7.20
N ASN A 57 1.97 5.11 6.37
CA ASN A 57 2.75 5.86 5.40
C ASN A 57 3.54 6.94 6.13
N THR A 58 4.87 6.94 5.94
CA THR A 58 5.79 7.89 6.56
C THR A 58 6.65 8.56 5.48
N ALA A 59 6.37 9.80 5.09
CA ALA A 59 5.25 10.65 5.48
C ALA A 59 4.99 11.70 4.39
N GLY A 60 3.84 12.35 4.39
CA GLY A 60 3.55 13.50 3.52
C GLY A 60 4.58 14.63 3.66
N SER A 61 5.12 14.86 4.86
CA SER A 61 6.24 15.81 5.08
C SER A 61 7.49 15.52 4.23
N ALA A 62 7.74 14.26 3.83
CA ALA A 62 8.87 13.91 2.96
C ALA A 62 8.74 14.53 1.57
N LYS A 63 7.52 14.87 1.13
CA LYS A 63 7.24 15.60 -0.12
C LYS A 63 7.81 17.02 -0.12
N GLY A 64 8.17 17.55 1.07
CA GLY A 64 8.82 18.84 1.22
C GLY A 64 10.27 18.90 0.68
N PRO A 65 10.93 20.06 0.82
CA PRO A 65 12.27 20.28 0.25
C PRO A 65 13.38 19.35 0.79
N SER A 66 13.25 18.86 2.01
CA SER A 66 14.24 17.96 2.62
C SER A 66 14.26 16.56 1.99
N GLY A 67 13.16 16.12 1.37
CA GLY A 67 12.99 14.72 0.94
C GLY A 67 12.88 13.71 2.09
N LEU A 68 12.87 14.17 3.34
CA LEU A 68 12.92 13.34 4.55
C LEU A 68 11.70 13.63 5.43
N PRO A 69 11.12 12.60 6.07
CA PRO A 69 9.94 12.77 6.91
C PRO A 69 10.27 13.49 8.23
N TRP A 70 9.24 14.09 8.84
CA TRP A 70 9.30 14.80 10.12
C TRP A 70 9.73 13.93 11.32
N ILE A 71 9.60 12.61 11.18
CA ILE A 71 9.74 11.66 12.29
C ILE A 71 11.12 11.65 12.93
N THR A 72 11.15 11.36 14.23
CA THR A 72 12.35 11.03 15.00
C THR A 72 12.37 9.54 15.39
N ARG A 73 13.51 9.06 15.88
CA ARG A 73 13.64 7.71 16.47
C ARG A 73 12.63 7.45 17.59
N ALA A 74 12.33 8.47 18.40
CA ALA A 74 11.38 8.36 19.50
C ALA A 74 9.94 8.22 19.01
N ASP A 75 9.60 8.84 17.87
CA ASP A 75 8.29 8.70 17.24
C ASP A 75 8.08 7.28 16.72
N VAL A 76 9.08 6.70 16.06
CA VAL A 76 9.03 5.30 15.60
C VAL A 76 8.85 4.33 16.78
N ALA A 77 9.56 4.53 17.88
CA ALA A 77 9.40 3.71 19.08
C ALA A 77 8.02 3.88 19.74
N ARG A 78 7.45 5.10 19.70
CA ARG A 78 6.10 5.37 20.20
C ARG A 78 5.04 4.70 19.33
N GLU A 79 5.16 4.80 18.01
CA GLU A 79 4.26 4.18 17.03
C GLU A 79 4.18 2.66 17.24
N ALA A 80 5.34 1.98 17.27
CA ALA A 80 5.41 0.54 17.48
C ALA A 80 4.82 0.08 18.83
N ARG A 81 4.94 0.91 19.88
CA ARG A 81 4.45 0.58 21.22
C ARG A 81 2.95 0.86 21.39
N ASP A 82 2.49 2.01 20.94
CA ASP A 82 1.17 2.54 21.27
C ASP A 82 0.11 2.20 20.21
N ILE A 83 0.52 2.03 18.95
CA ILE A 83 -0.35 1.60 17.85
C ILE A 83 -0.10 0.12 17.51
N GLY A 84 1.12 -0.37 17.75
CA GLY A 84 1.44 -1.78 17.52
C GLY A 84 1.82 -2.11 16.07
N THR A 85 2.15 -1.10 15.26
CA THR A 85 2.54 -1.29 13.87
C THR A 85 3.76 -2.21 13.77
N ASN A 86 3.77 -3.09 12.75
CA ASN A 86 4.89 -3.96 12.43
C ASN A 86 5.50 -3.64 11.07
N SER A 87 4.98 -2.64 10.35
CA SER A 87 5.51 -2.20 9.08
C SER A 87 5.41 -0.68 8.88
N VAL A 88 6.17 -0.16 7.93
CA VAL A 88 6.08 1.21 7.43
C VAL A 88 6.16 1.20 5.91
N ARG A 89 5.31 1.99 5.24
CA ARG A 89 5.52 2.40 3.84
C ARG A 89 6.27 3.72 3.87
N TYR A 90 7.58 3.65 3.64
CA TYR A 90 8.51 4.77 3.84
C TYR A 90 8.75 5.47 2.51
N LEU A 91 8.32 6.73 2.44
CA LEU A 91 8.36 7.52 1.22
C LEU A 91 9.79 7.95 0.89
N ILE A 92 10.26 7.56 -0.29
CA ILE A 92 11.40 8.13 -0.99
C ILE A 92 10.92 8.72 -2.32
N GLN A 93 11.71 9.60 -2.94
CA GLN A 93 11.31 10.22 -4.20
C GLN A 93 12.45 10.19 -5.20
N TRP A 94 12.12 10.03 -6.48
CA TRP A 94 13.10 9.95 -7.56
C TRP A 94 14.01 11.19 -7.58
N ARG A 95 13.45 12.38 -7.33
CA ARG A 95 14.22 13.63 -7.30
C ARG A 95 15.29 13.69 -6.21
N ASN A 96 15.07 12.99 -5.10
CA ASN A 96 16.02 12.94 -3.99
C ASN A 96 17.07 11.86 -4.21
N VAL A 97 16.71 10.75 -4.87
CA VAL A 97 17.67 9.68 -5.21
C VAL A 97 18.56 10.08 -6.39
N GLU A 98 18.00 10.68 -7.46
CA GLU A 98 18.70 11.05 -8.70
C GLU A 98 18.48 12.54 -9.02
N PRO A 99 19.04 13.48 -8.23
CA PRO A 99 18.82 14.92 -8.40
C PRO A 99 19.38 15.47 -9.72
N SER A 100 20.29 14.73 -10.36
CA SER A 100 20.79 15.04 -11.70
C SER A 100 20.91 13.75 -12.53
N PRO A 101 20.75 13.80 -13.86
CA PRO A 101 20.67 12.58 -14.68
C PRO A 101 21.90 11.69 -14.50
N GLY A 102 21.69 10.48 -13.97
CA GLY A 102 22.71 9.46 -13.73
C GLY A 102 23.61 9.73 -12.52
N ARG A 103 23.31 10.73 -11.69
CA ARG A 103 24.05 11.04 -10.46
C ARG A 103 23.15 10.76 -9.25
N TYR A 104 23.49 9.71 -8.52
CA TYR A 104 22.74 9.31 -7.32
C TYR A 104 23.26 10.02 -6.07
N ASP A 105 22.35 10.46 -5.21
CA ASP A 105 22.69 11.13 -3.94
C ASP A 105 22.84 10.09 -2.81
N GLU A 106 24.07 9.63 -2.59
CA GLU A 106 24.36 8.69 -1.50
C GLU A 106 24.11 9.29 -0.11
N ARG A 107 24.24 10.62 0.06
CA ARG A 107 23.99 11.25 1.36
C ARG A 107 22.51 11.19 1.70
N TYR A 108 21.64 11.37 0.71
CA TYR A 108 20.21 11.14 0.88
C TYR A 108 19.93 9.69 1.29
N LEU A 109 20.53 8.71 0.60
CA LEU A 109 20.33 7.29 0.91
C LEU A 109 20.89 6.90 2.30
N ASP A 110 21.95 7.55 2.78
CA ASP A 110 22.46 7.39 4.14
C ASP A 110 21.46 7.91 5.19
N GLU A 111 20.83 9.05 4.93
CA GLU A 111 19.79 9.58 5.80
C GLU A 111 18.53 8.68 5.79
N VAL A 112 18.17 8.08 4.66
CA VAL A 112 17.12 7.05 4.59
C VAL A 112 17.51 5.82 5.42
N ALA A 113 18.73 5.29 5.24
CA ALA A 113 19.23 4.14 6.00
C ALA A 113 19.22 4.37 7.52
N LYS A 114 19.48 5.60 7.97
CA LYS A 114 19.34 6.00 9.37
C LYS A 114 17.91 5.87 9.89
N ARG A 115 16.89 6.24 9.11
CA ARG A 115 15.47 6.05 9.50
C ARG A 115 15.10 4.58 9.47
N VAL A 116 15.52 3.84 8.44
CA VAL A 116 15.34 2.39 8.35
C VAL A 116 15.88 1.69 9.59
N ALA A 117 17.04 2.11 10.10
CA ALA A 117 17.60 1.57 11.34
C ALA A 117 16.69 1.79 12.57
N TRP A 118 15.95 2.90 12.65
CA TRP A 118 14.99 3.14 13.74
C TRP A 118 13.84 2.14 13.70
N TYR A 119 13.33 1.82 12.51
CA TYR A 119 12.31 0.78 12.33
C TYR A 119 12.86 -0.62 12.64
N ARG A 120 14.09 -0.92 12.21
CA ARG A 120 14.78 -2.18 12.55
C ARG A 120 14.82 -2.42 14.05
N GLU A 121 15.17 -1.39 14.83
CA GLU A 121 15.26 -1.51 16.29
C GLU A 121 13.94 -1.89 16.96
N GLN A 122 12.81 -1.56 16.33
CA GLN A 122 11.47 -1.94 16.80
C GLN A 122 10.99 -3.29 16.23
N GLY A 123 11.79 -3.94 15.36
CA GLY A 123 11.42 -5.16 14.65
C GLY A 123 10.30 -4.91 13.64
N MET A 124 10.32 -3.76 12.98
CA MET A 124 9.37 -3.40 11.93
C MET A 124 9.95 -3.66 10.53
N HIS A 125 9.05 -3.94 9.60
CA HIS A 125 9.33 -4.12 8.17
C HIS A 125 9.20 -2.79 7.42
N VAL A 126 10.20 -2.43 6.62
CA VAL A 126 10.19 -1.24 5.78
C VAL A 126 9.88 -1.64 4.34
N ILE A 127 8.85 -1.02 3.79
CA ILE A 127 8.57 -1.00 2.35
C ILE A 127 9.02 0.37 1.85
N LEU A 128 10.06 0.43 1.02
CA LEU A 128 10.51 1.69 0.42
C LEU A 128 9.63 2.01 -0.78
N ASP A 129 8.93 3.14 -0.72
CA ASP A 129 8.00 3.58 -1.75
C ASP A 129 8.59 4.71 -2.58
N MET A 130 8.67 4.53 -3.90
CA MET A 130 9.05 5.60 -4.82
C MET A 130 7.85 6.48 -5.13
N HIS A 131 7.64 7.40 -4.20
CA HIS A 131 6.47 8.24 -4.14
C HIS A 131 6.48 9.33 -5.22
N GLN A 132 5.28 9.64 -5.72
CA GLN A 132 5.01 10.78 -6.56
C GLN A 132 3.55 11.18 -6.45
N ASP A 133 3.28 12.47 -6.53
CA ASP A 133 1.96 13.03 -6.85
C ASP A 133 2.07 14.08 -7.92
N MET A 134 1.15 14.05 -8.88
CA MET A 134 1.15 14.96 -10.02
C MET A 134 2.51 14.99 -10.72
N TYR A 135 3.15 13.82 -10.84
CA TYR A 135 4.45 13.58 -11.46
C TYR A 135 5.67 14.12 -10.70
N GLY A 136 5.68 15.40 -10.33
CA GLY A 136 6.84 16.07 -9.74
C GLY A 136 6.62 17.57 -9.49
N PRO A 137 7.48 18.21 -8.66
CA PRO A 137 7.31 19.61 -8.27
C PRO A 137 7.44 20.59 -9.43
N SER A 138 8.06 20.18 -10.54
CA SER A 138 8.24 21.01 -11.74
C SER A 138 7.26 20.68 -12.87
N ALA A 139 6.35 19.71 -12.68
CA ALA A 139 5.44 19.28 -13.75
C ALA A 139 4.32 20.29 -14.02
N CYS A 140 3.82 20.96 -12.97
CA CYS A 140 2.78 21.98 -13.10
C CYS A 140 3.40 23.40 -13.17
N ALA A 141 3.69 23.89 -14.38
CA ALA A 141 4.37 25.17 -14.57
C ALA A 141 3.63 26.39 -13.95
N GLY A 142 2.29 26.40 -13.97
CA GLY A 142 1.49 27.46 -13.36
C GLY A 142 1.27 27.32 -11.85
N SER A 143 1.81 26.27 -11.22
CA SER A 143 1.79 26.06 -9.77
C SER A 143 3.04 25.27 -9.33
N PRO A 144 4.25 25.85 -9.43
CA PRO A 144 5.49 25.16 -9.06
C PRO A 144 5.46 24.70 -7.61
N GLY A 145 5.90 23.46 -7.37
CA GLY A 145 5.89 22.83 -6.05
C GLY A 145 4.55 22.21 -5.65
N ALA A 146 3.54 22.20 -6.53
CA ALA A 146 2.27 21.55 -6.25
C ALA A 146 2.38 20.02 -6.15
N GLY A 147 3.23 19.39 -6.98
CA GLY A 147 3.47 17.94 -6.98
C GLY A 147 4.80 17.52 -6.36
N ASP A 148 5.04 16.21 -6.32
CA ASP A 148 6.26 15.60 -5.78
C ASP A 148 6.65 14.33 -6.56
N GLY A 149 7.85 13.79 -6.31
CA GLY A 149 8.35 12.61 -7.02
C GLY A 149 9.48 12.89 -8.00
N ALA A 150 9.18 13.07 -9.29
CA ALA A 150 10.19 13.15 -10.34
C ALA A 150 11.07 14.42 -10.26
N PRO A 151 12.38 14.34 -10.58
CA PRO A 151 13.24 15.51 -10.63
C PRO A 151 12.87 16.45 -11.78
N ALA A 152 13.21 17.73 -11.64
CA ALA A 152 12.95 18.76 -12.64
C ALA A 152 13.48 18.39 -14.04
N TRP A 153 14.66 17.76 -14.12
CA TRP A 153 15.26 17.33 -15.39
C TRP A 153 14.44 16.24 -16.10
N ALA A 154 13.58 15.52 -15.38
CA ALA A 154 12.66 14.51 -15.89
C ALA A 154 11.22 15.03 -16.06
N SER A 155 10.89 16.26 -15.63
CA SER A 155 9.55 16.85 -15.71
C SER A 155 9.32 17.58 -17.04
N LEU A 156 9.08 16.81 -18.11
CA LEU A 156 8.95 17.34 -19.46
C LEU A 156 7.48 17.56 -19.85
N SER A 157 6.96 18.76 -19.61
CA SER A 157 5.56 19.14 -19.93
C SER A 157 5.38 19.79 -21.32
N ASP A 158 6.47 19.95 -22.09
CA ASP A 158 6.50 20.62 -23.40
C ASP A 158 5.87 22.03 -23.43
N GLY A 159 5.91 22.74 -22.30
CA GLY A 159 5.31 24.07 -22.16
C GLY A 159 3.77 24.09 -22.14
N LEU A 160 3.13 22.93 -22.03
CA LEU A 160 1.67 22.87 -21.92
C LEU A 160 1.17 23.45 -20.59
N PRO A 161 -0.01 24.08 -20.60
CA PRO A 161 -0.53 24.76 -19.42
C PRO A 161 -0.87 23.76 -18.31
N CYS A 162 -0.65 24.20 -17.09
CA CYS A 162 -1.14 23.52 -15.89
C CYS A 162 -1.43 24.56 -14.82
N LYS A 163 -2.57 24.41 -14.16
CA LYS A 163 -2.93 25.16 -12.95
C LYS A 163 -3.50 24.18 -11.92
N LEU A 164 -3.15 24.37 -10.66
CA LEU A 164 -3.73 23.63 -9.54
C LEU A 164 -5.27 23.72 -9.58
N GLN A 165 -5.92 22.57 -9.42
CA GLN A 165 -7.37 22.43 -9.35
C GLN A 165 -7.84 22.19 -7.91
N ASP A 166 -9.13 22.36 -7.67
CA ASP A 166 -9.81 21.99 -6.42
C ASP A 166 -11.00 21.07 -6.74
N PRO A 167 -11.02 19.82 -6.23
CA PRO A 167 -9.99 19.17 -5.43
C PRO A 167 -8.68 18.97 -6.20
N TRP A 168 -7.57 18.87 -5.45
CA TRP A 168 -6.21 18.83 -6.00
C TRP A 168 -5.99 17.69 -7.01
N SER A 169 -6.66 16.55 -6.81
CA SER A 169 -6.56 15.36 -7.67
C SER A 169 -6.99 15.64 -9.12
N LEU A 170 -7.88 16.61 -9.36
CA LEU A 170 -8.25 17.03 -10.72
C LEU A 170 -7.07 17.66 -11.50
N THR A 171 -5.99 18.01 -10.82
CA THR A 171 -4.77 18.53 -11.46
C THR A 171 -4.08 17.47 -12.32
N TYR A 172 -4.30 16.17 -12.06
CA TYR A 172 -3.81 15.09 -12.93
C TYR A 172 -4.33 15.19 -14.38
N LEU A 173 -5.49 15.84 -14.57
CA LEU A 173 -6.10 16.03 -15.89
C LEU A 173 -5.60 17.28 -16.63
N GLN A 174 -4.73 18.09 -16.00
CA GLN A 174 -4.17 19.28 -16.64
C GLN A 174 -3.22 18.90 -17.79
N PRO A 175 -3.23 19.62 -18.93
CA PRO A 175 -2.43 19.27 -20.10
C PRO A 175 -0.93 19.10 -19.81
N GLY A 176 -0.34 19.95 -18.97
CA GLY A 176 1.06 19.85 -18.58
C GLY A 176 1.40 18.58 -17.78
N ILE A 177 0.51 18.15 -16.88
CA ILE A 177 0.69 16.91 -16.11
C ILE A 177 0.54 15.69 -17.01
N VAL A 178 -0.53 15.63 -17.81
CA VAL A 178 -0.76 14.56 -18.79
C VAL A 178 0.46 14.40 -19.71
N ARG A 179 1.02 15.52 -20.20
CA ARG A 179 2.20 15.50 -21.06
C ARG A 179 3.46 14.99 -20.36
N ALA A 180 3.68 15.35 -19.10
CA ALA A 180 4.82 14.85 -18.33
C ALA A 180 4.78 13.31 -18.23
N PHE A 181 3.60 12.75 -17.93
CA PHE A 181 3.42 11.29 -17.94
C PHE A 181 3.55 10.68 -19.33
N ASP A 182 2.98 11.29 -20.38
CA ASP A 182 3.13 10.80 -21.75
C ASP A 182 4.59 10.75 -22.21
N ASN A 183 5.39 11.76 -21.83
CA ASN A 183 6.81 11.77 -22.10
C ASN A 183 7.54 10.69 -21.28
N PHE A 184 7.24 10.52 -20.00
CA PHE A 184 7.81 9.44 -19.17
C PHE A 184 7.54 8.05 -19.73
N TRP A 185 6.27 7.75 -20.04
CA TRP A 185 5.84 6.49 -20.65
C TRP A 185 6.27 6.35 -22.11
N ASN A 186 6.91 7.39 -22.66
CA ASN A 186 7.35 7.48 -24.04
C ASN A 186 6.19 7.28 -25.05
N HIS A 187 4.98 7.69 -24.70
CA HIS A 187 3.83 7.72 -25.61
C HIS A 187 4.07 8.67 -26.79
N THR A 188 4.88 9.73 -26.59
CA THR A 188 5.30 10.67 -27.63
C THR A 188 6.43 10.14 -28.52
N GLY A 189 7.10 9.05 -28.11
CA GLY A 189 8.26 8.49 -28.81
C GLY A 189 9.57 9.28 -28.64
N LYS A 190 9.57 10.38 -27.88
CA LYS A 190 10.70 11.31 -27.77
C LYS A 190 11.65 11.03 -26.61
N HIS A 191 11.16 10.39 -25.54
CA HIS A 191 11.85 10.30 -24.26
C HIS A 191 11.99 8.86 -23.72
N PRO A 192 12.51 7.91 -24.51
CA PRO A 192 12.65 6.52 -24.05
C PRO A 192 13.65 6.36 -22.90
N GLU A 193 14.49 7.36 -22.64
CA GLU A 193 15.48 7.40 -21.55
C GLU A 193 14.86 7.51 -20.16
N LEU A 194 13.67 8.10 -20.00
CA LEU A 194 13.10 8.38 -18.67
C LEU A 194 12.81 7.08 -17.90
N MET A 195 12.07 6.15 -18.51
CA MET A 195 11.87 4.80 -17.94
C MET A 195 13.19 4.06 -17.71
N ARG A 196 14.21 4.23 -18.58
CA ARG A 196 15.52 3.56 -18.38
C ARG A 196 16.25 4.11 -17.16
N ARG A 197 16.22 5.43 -16.96
CA ARG A 197 16.83 6.07 -15.79
C ARG A 197 16.12 5.69 -14.50
N TYR A 198 14.79 5.72 -14.50
CA TYR A 198 14.00 5.24 -13.35
C TYR A 198 14.30 3.79 -13.00
N THR A 199 14.43 2.91 -14.01
CA THR A 199 14.83 1.50 -13.81
C THR A 199 16.25 1.39 -13.21
N ALA A 200 17.20 2.17 -13.71
CA ALA A 200 18.58 2.18 -13.20
C ALA A 200 18.65 2.72 -11.76
N MET A 201 17.88 3.77 -11.46
CA MET A 201 17.73 4.33 -10.12
C MET A 201 17.17 3.28 -9.15
N TRP A 202 16.13 2.54 -9.54
CA TRP A 202 15.61 1.46 -8.70
C TRP A 202 16.62 0.36 -8.42
N ARG A 203 17.38 -0.06 -9.44
CA ARG A 203 18.49 -1.00 -9.25
C ARG A 203 19.53 -0.45 -8.26
N HIS A 204 19.81 0.85 -8.31
CA HIS A 204 20.75 1.50 -7.39
C HIS A 204 20.22 1.49 -5.94
N VAL A 205 18.96 1.89 -5.72
CA VAL A 205 18.29 1.81 -4.42
C VAL A 205 18.29 0.38 -3.89
N ALA A 206 17.92 -0.60 -4.72
CA ALA A 206 17.92 -2.00 -4.31
C ALA A 206 19.31 -2.49 -3.90
N ALA A 207 20.36 -2.14 -4.66
CA ALA A 207 21.74 -2.49 -4.30
C ALA A 207 22.15 -1.94 -2.92
N ARG A 208 21.70 -0.72 -2.59
CA ARG A 208 21.98 -0.06 -1.29
C ARG A 208 21.30 -0.75 -0.11
N PHE A 209 20.13 -1.35 -0.31
CA PHE A 209 19.28 -1.90 0.75
C PHE A 209 19.13 -3.43 0.73
N ALA A 210 19.71 -4.13 -0.25
CA ALA A 210 19.56 -5.58 -0.41
C ALA A 210 19.94 -6.41 0.82
N LYS A 211 20.84 -5.89 1.66
CA LYS A 211 21.33 -6.55 2.87
C LYS A 211 20.79 -5.96 4.16
N GLU A 212 19.85 -5.01 4.09
CA GLU A 212 19.23 -4.40 5.26
C GLU A 212 18.03 -5.26 5.70
N PRO A 213 18.12 -6.02 6.81
CA PRO A 213 17.10 -6.98 7.20
C PRO A 213 15.74 -6.36 7.54
N ALA A 214 15.69 -5.07 7.86
CA ALA A 214 14.41 -4.39 8.07
C ALA A 214 13.70 -4.07 6.76
N VAL A 215 14.40 -3.93 5.63
CA VAL A 215 13.75 -3.69 4.33
C VAL A 215 13.10 -4.98 3.86
N LEU A 216 11.76 -4.99 3.88
CA LEU A 216 10.97 -6.11 3.38
C LEU A 216 10.85 -6.06 1.86
N GLY A 217 10.80 -4.86 1.28
CA GLY A 217 10.57 -4.72 -0.15
C GLY A 217 10.55 -3.30 -0.70
N TYR A 218 10.25 -3.24 -1.99
CA TYR A 218 10.28 -2.05 -2.83
C TYR A 218 8.93 -1.85 -3.49
N ASP A 219 8.27 -0.73 -3.20
CA ASP A 219 7.02 -0.31 -3.85
C ASP A 219 7.32 0.60 -5.03
N LEU A 220 7.12 0.06 -6.23
CA LEU A 220 7.85 0.47 -7.42
C LEU A 220 7.47 1.86 -7.93
N MET A 221 6.25 2.31 -7.70
CA MET A 221 5.75 3.62 -8.10
C MET A 221 4.40 3.85 -7.44
N ASN A 222 4.32 4.90 -6.64
CA ASN A 222 3.06 5.39 -6.10
C ASN A 222 2.09 5.80 -7.21
N GLU A 223 0.87 5.28 -7.16
CA GLU A 223 -0.28 5.69 -7.96
C GLU A 223 0.03 5.95 -9.45
N PRO A 224 0.49 4.93 -10.22
CA PRO A 224 0.82 5.11 -11.62
C PRO A 224 -0.34 5.72 -12.41
N PHE A 225 -0.09 6.88 -13.02
CA PHE A 225 -1.03 7.54 -13.92
C PHE A 225 -0.57 7.44 -15.37
N GLY A 226 -1.43 6.94 -16.26
CA GLY A 226 -1.03 6.63 -17.64
C GLY A 226 -0.99 7.82 -18.61
N GLY A 227 -1.22 9.05 -18.14
CA GLY A 227 -1.31 10.21 -19.03
C GLY A 227 -2.48 10.09 -20.00
N SER A 228 -2.21 10.18 -21.30
CA SER A 228 -3.24 10.08 -22.35
C SER A 228 -3.78 8.66 -22.57
N ARG A 229 -3.12 7.63 -22.02
CA ARG A 229 -3.57 6.23 -22.10
C ARG A 229 -3.99 5.79 -20.70
N GLN A 230 -5.14 5.14 -20.58
CA GLN A 230 -5.69 4.72 -19.29
C GLN A 230 -6.20 3.29 -19.36
N PHE A 231 -6.42 2.70 -18.19
CA PHE A 231 -6.99 1.36 -18.02
C PHE A 231 -6.16 0.30 -18.75
N ALA A 232 -6.82 -0.66 -19.39
CA ALA A 232 -6.16 -1.75 -20.11
C ALA A 232 -5.17 -1.30 -21.19
N ALA A 233 -5.39 -0.12 -21.80
CA ALA A 233 -4.48 0.44 -22.81
C ALA A 233 -3.16 0.94 -22.22
N PHE A 234 -3.12 1.18 -20.91
CA PHE A 234 -1.91 1.59 -20.18
C PHE A 234 -1.34 0.43 -19.35
N GLU A 235 -2.15 -0.17 -18.47
CA GLU A 235 -1.67 -1.16 -17.49
C GLU A 235 -1.05 -2.39 -18.16
N GLY A 236 -1.71 -2.91 -19.20
CA GLY A 236 -1.31 -4.12 -19.89
C GLY A 236 -0.01 -3.98 -20.68
N PRO A 237 0.08 -3.08 -21.67
CA PRO A 237 1.26 -2.97 -22.54
C PRO A 237 2.38 -2.09 -21.97
N THR A 238 2.05 -1.04 -21.20
CA THR A 238 3.02 -0.04 -20.73
C THR A 238 3.46 -0.36 -19.30
N LEU A 239 2.54 -0.30 -18.33
CA LEU A 239 2.90 -0.40 -16.91
C LEU A 239 3.47 -1.78 -16.54
N THR A 240 2.82 -2.87 -16.98
CA THR A 240 3.31 -4.23 -16.75
C THR A 240 4.72 -4.41 -17.33
N SER A 241 4.96 -3.95 -18.56
CA SER A 241 6.27 -4.05 -19.22
C SER A 241 7.34 -3.24 -18.49
N PHE A 242 6.98 -2.06 -17.99
CA PHE A 242 7.85 -1.23 -17.18
C PHE A 242 8.22 -1.90 -15.85
N TYR A 243 7.24 -2.41 -15.11
CA TYR A 243 7.51 -3.17 -13.89
C TYR A 243 8.37 -4.40 -14.15
N GLN A 244 8.15 -5.13 -15.24
CA GLN A 244 9.00 -6.27 -15.61
C GLN A 244 10.47 -5.85 -15.77
N ARG A 245 10.74 -4.68 -16.35
CA ARG A 245 12.10 -4.13 -16.48
C ARG A 245 12.71 -3.79 -15.13
N ILE A 246 11.95 -3.13 -14.25
CA ILE A 246 12.40 -2.79 -12.90
C ILE A 246 12.70 -4.05 -12.09
N VAL A 247 11.79 -5.03 -12.06
CA VAL A 247 11.99 -6.30 -11.35
C VAL A 247 13.23 -7.02 -11.87
N THR A 248 13.40 -7.10 -13.19
CA THR A 248 14.59 -7.74 -13.78
C THR A 248 15.87 -7.02 -13.35
N ALA A 249 15.87 -5.69 -13.28
CA ALA A 249 17.02 -4.89 -12.86
C ALA A 249 17.32 -5.02 -11.36
N ILE A 250 16.31 -4.99 -10.51
CA ILE A 250 16.43 -5.21 -9.05
C ILE A 250 17.00 -6.60 -8.79
N ARG A 251 16.50 -7.65 -9.47
CA ARG A 251 16.97 -9.03 -9.28
C ARG A 251 18.42 -9.29 -9.69
N GLN A 252 19.09 -8.34 -10.35
CA GLN A 252 20.54 -8.40 -10.59
C GLN A 252 21.35 -8.10 -9.33
N VAL A 253 20.78 -7.43 -8.33
CA VAL A 253 21.48 -6.95 -7.12
C VAL A 253 20.82 -7.42 -5.81
N ASP A 254 19.53 -7.77 -5.85
CA ASP A 254 18.76 -8.23 -4.70
C ASP A 254 17.82 -9.38 -5.11
N ARG A 255 18.00 -10.56 -4.53
CA ARG A 255 17.21 -11.77 -4.83
C ARG A 255 16.10 -12.06 -3.83
N ASP A 256 16.02 -11.31 -2.74
CA ASP A 256 15.23 -11.69 -1.58
C ASP A 256 14.12 -10.71 -1.28
N ASN A 257 14.34 -9.39 -1.37
CA ASN A 257 13.30 -8.45 -0.99
C ASN A 257 12.07 -8.52 -1.91
N TRP A 258 10.89 -8.34 -1.31
CA TRP A 258 9.61 -8.35 -2.01
C TRP A 258 9.50 -7.13 -2.94
N ILE A 259 8.73 -7.29 -4.01
CA ILE A 259 8.38 -6.21 -4.93
C ILE A 259 6.89 -5.94 -4.76
N PHE A 260 6.53 -4.70 -4.44
CA PHE A 260 5.17 -4.22 -4.37
C PHE A 260 4.90 -3.48 -5.69
N ALA A 261 3.88 -3.95 -6.42
CA ALA A 261 3.49 -3.39 -7.70
C ALA A 261 2.06 -2.88 -7.61
N GLU A 262 1.91 -1.56 -7.75
CA GLU A 262 0.61 -0.91 -7.75
C GLU A 262 -0.05 -1.00 -9.13
N PRO A 263 -1.38 -1.21 -9.21
CA PRO A 263 -2.13 -0.94 -10.43
C PRO A 263 -2.18 0.57 -10.70
N GLN A 264 -2.74 0.99 -11.83
CA GLN A 264 -2.94 2.42 -12.04
C GLN A 264 -3.87 3.05 -10.99
N VAL A 265 -3.73 4.35 -10.76
CA VAL A 265 -4.53 5.09 -9.77
C VAL A 265 -6.03 5.09 -10.10
N LEU A 266 -6.40 5.34 -11.36
CA LEU A 266 -7.79 5.49 -11.77
C LEU A 266 -8.50 4.13 -11.89
N GLY A 267 -9.50 3.89 -11.06
CA GLY A 267 -10.36 2.71 -11.10
C GLY A 267 -10.07 1.72 -9.95
N PRO A 268 -8.87 1.12 -9.87
CA PRO A 268 -8.52 0.21 -8.79
C PRO A 268 -8.69 0.80 -7.38
N ASN A 269 -8.35 2.08 -7.19
CA ASN A 269 -8.56 2.79 -5.91
C ASN A 269 -10.04 2.79 -5.49
N GLU A 270 -10.94 2.91 -6.46
CA GLU A 270 -12.40 2.91 -6.29
C GLU A 270 -13.02 1.50 -6.25
N GLY A 271 -12.21 0.44 -6.38
CA GLY A 271 -12.63 -0.95 -6.33
C GLY A 271 -12.81 -1.65 -7.67
N PHE A 272 -12.47 -1.02 -8.80
CA PHE A 272 -12.46 -1.71 -10.09
C PHE A 272 -11.31 -2.73 -10.20
N ALA A 273 -11.45 -3.71 -11.08
CA ALA A 273 -10.37 -4.65 -11.36
C ALA A 273 -9.22 -3.95 -12.11
N THR A 274 -7.99 -4.35 -11.80
CA THR A 274 -6.81 -3.93 -12.57
C THR A 274 -6.66 -4.77 -13.85
N ALA A 275 -6.17 -4.15 -14.91
CA ALA A 275 -5.75 -4.78 -16.16
C ALA A 275 -4.25 -5.10 -16.21
N LEU A 276 -3.52 -4.93 -15.10
CA LEU A 276 -2.16 -5.46 -14.96
C LEU A 276 -2.11 -6.93 -15.37
N LYS A 277 -0.98 -7.31 -15.98
CA LYS A 277 -0.65 -8.70 -16.29
C LYS A 277 0.39 -9.20 -15.28
N LYS A 278 0.59 -10.52 -15.28
CA LYS A 278 1.56 -11.16 -14.38
C LYS A 278 2.97 -10.64 -14.67
N ILE A 279 3.63 -10.11 -13.63
CA ILE A 279 5.06 -9.78 -13.65
C ILE A 279 5.82 -11.06 -13.26
N SER A 280 6.79 -11.44 -14.09
CA SER A 280 7.64 -12.59 -13.84
C SER A 280 8.82 -12.18 -12.96
N ASP A 281 8.96 -12.84 -11.82
CA ASP A 281 10.12 -12.67 -10.95
C ASP A 281 11.16 -13.75 -11.30
N PRO A 282 12.36 -13.37 -11.82
CA PRO A 282 13.38 -14.33 -12.22
C PRO A 282 14.10 -15.00 -11.04
N ARG A 283 13.76 -14.68 -9.78
CA ARG A 283 14.41 -15.29 -8.61
C ARG A 283 14.12 -16.81 -8.50
N PRO A 284 15.08 -17.60 -7.97
CA PRO A 284 14.81 -18.97 -7.56
C PRO A 284 13.80 -19.05 -6.40
N GLY A 285 13.06 -20.16 -6.30
CA GLY A 285 12.21 -20.44 -5.14
C GLY A 285 10.86 -19.70 -5.13
N GLY A 286 10.39 -19.24 -6.29
CA GLY A 286 9.06 -18.65 -6.46
C GLY A 286 9.03 -17.12 -6.43
N SER A 287 7.97 -16.56 -6.99
CA SER A 287 7.81 -15.11 -7.13
C SER A 287 7.65 -14.41 -5.77
N ARG A 288 8.34 -13.28 -5.59
CA ARG A 288 8.12 -12.35 -4.48
C ARG A 288 7.57 -11.01 -5.00
N VAL A 289 6.50 -11.07 -5.78
CA VAL A 289 5.74 -9.90 -6.26
C VAL A 289 4.39 -9.84 -5.54
N VAL A 290 4.04 -8.69 -5.00
CA VAL A 290 2.80 -8.36 -4.29
C VAL A 290 2.00 -7.38 -5.14
N LEU A 291 0.69 -7.61 -5.24
CA LEU A 291 -0.23 -6.60 -5.76
C LEU A 291 -0.55 -5.63 -4.63
N ALA A 292 -0.22 -4.34 -4.82
CA ALA A 292 -0.28 -3.32 -3.78
C ALA A 292 -1.24 -2.16 -4.15
N PRO A 293 -2.56 -2.38 -4.28
CA PRO A 293 -3.50 -1.31 -4.61
C PRO A 293 -3.73 -0.40 -3.41
N HIS A 294 -4.30 0.78 -3.67
CA HIS A 294 -4.87 1.62 -2.63
C HIS A 294 -6.39 1.41 -2.52
N PHE A 295 -6.99 2.02 -1.51
CA PHE A 295 -8.43 2.07 -1.37
C PHE A 295 -8.91 3.47 -0.96
N TYR A 296 -9.47 4.18 -1.94
CA TYR A 296 -10.01 5.52 -1.79
C TYR A 296 -11.36 5.61 -2.51
N PRO A 297 -12.48 5.48 -1.78
CA PRO A 297 -13.80 5.71 -2.36
C PRO A 297 -13.92 7.14 -2.88
N LEU A 298 -14.09 7.31 -4.19
CA LEU A 298 -14.19 8.58 -4.91
C LEU A 298 -14.91 9.72 -4.15
N GLY A 299 -16.09 9.46 -3.57
CA GLY A 299 -16.83 10.50 -2.86
C GLY A 299 -16.12 11.04 -1.60
N ILE A 300 -15.35 10.18 -0.92
CA ILE A 300 -14.52 10.54 0.23
C ILE A 300 -13.23 11.20 -0.24
N ASP A 301 -12.60 10.63 -1.27
CA ASP A 301 -11.35 11.12 -1.86
C ASP A 301 -11.45 12.57 -2.37
N LEU A 302 -12.61 12.93 -2.94
CA LEU A 302 -12.92 14.29 -3.36
C LEU A 302 -13.33 15.24 -2.21
N GLY A 303 -13.05 14.87 -0.96
CA GLY A 303 -13.29 15.69 0.24
C GLY A 303 -14.68 15.53 0.88
N GLY A 304 -15.43 14.48 0.53
CA GLY A 304 -16.77 14.23 1.07
C GLY A 304 -16.79 13.57 2.45
N SER A 305 -18.01 13.48 3.03
CA SER A 305 -18.26 12.79 4.30
C SER A 305 -18.58 11.30 4.10
N TYR A 306 -18.54 10.52 5.18
CA TYR A 306 -18.98 9.12 5.19
C TYR A 306 -20.33 8.98 5.90
N THR A 307 -21.36 9.63 5.37
CA THR A 307 -22.73 9.64 5.93
C THR A 307 -23.78 9.52 4.83
N GLY A 308 -25.01 9.11 5.19
CA GLY A 308 -26.17 9.10 4.30
C GLY A 308 -25.90 8.42 2.94
N ALA A 309 -26.22 9.11 1.85
CA ALA A 309 -26.02 8.63 0.49
C ALA A 309 -24.54 8.42 0.12
N ALA A 310 -23.63 9.25 0.64
CA ALA A 310 -22.19 9.10 0.41
C ALA A 310 -21.67 7.79 1.02
N LYS A 311 -22.13 7.45 2.23
CA LYS A 311 -21.85 6.15 2.86
C LYS A 311 -22.39 4.98 2.03
N LEU A 312 -23.59 5.11 1.45
CA LEU A 312 -24.17 4.07 0.59
C LEU A 312 -23.34 3.83 -0.68
N LEU A 313 -22.91 4.90 -1.35
CA LEU A 313 -22.05 4.82 -2.54
C LEU A 313 -20.68 4.20 -2.20
N ALA A 314 -20.05 4.68 -1.13
CA ALA A 314 -18.78 4.14 -0.67
C ALA A 314 -18.90 2.65 -0.30
N ARG A 315 -20.00 2.21 0.31
CA ARG A 315 -20.29 0.78 0.55
C ARG A 315 -20.35 -0.04 -0.74
N GLY A 316 -20.89 0.50 -1.82
CA GLY A 316 -20.80 -0.13 -3.13
C GLY A 316 -19.34 -0.33 -3.59
N GLN A 317 -18.49 0.68 -3.35
CA GLN A 317 -17.06 0.62 -3.67
C GLN A 317 -16.29 -0.37 -2.77
N PHE A 318 -16.65 -0.47 -1.49
CA PHE A 318 -16.15 -1.53 -0.59
C PHE A 318 -16.43 -2.92 -1.18
N GLU A 319 -17.66 -3.20 -1.60
CA GLU A 319 -18.02 -4.51 -2.15
C GLU A 319 -17.32 -4.80 -3.48
N LEU A 320 -17.24 -3.80 -4.36
CA LEU A 320 -16.46 -3.91 -5.60
C LEU A 320 -15.00 -4.23 -5.30
N TRP A 321 -14.38 -3.52 -4.36
CA TRP A 321 -12.98 -3.71 -4.02
C TRP A 321 -12.74 -5.11 -3.42
N ARG A 322 -13.58 -5.52 -2.45
CA ARG A 322 -13.56 -6.86 -1.81
C ARG A 322 -13.69 -7.99 -2.82
N HIS A 323 -14.41 -7.77 -3.91
CA HIS A 323 -14.57 -8.76 -4.97
C HIS A 323 -13.38 -8.74 -5.94
N ASN A 324 -13.07 -7.57 -6.50
CA ASN A 324 -12.23 -7.43 -7.69
C ASN A 324 -10.72 -7.53 -7.39
N LEU A 325 -10.23 -6.93 -6.30
CA LEU A 325 -8.80 -6.92 -6.02
C LEU A 325 -8.29 -8.29 -5.55
N PRO A 326 -9.00 -9.03 -4.67
CA PRO A 326 -8.63 -10.42 -4.40
C PRO A 326 -8.72 -11.33 -5.64
N ALA A 327 -9.69 -11.11 -6.54
CA ALA A 327 -9.75 -11.83 -7.81
C ALA A 327 -8.56 -11.51 -8.72
N SER A 328 -8.15 -10.23 -8.76
CA SER A 328 -6.96 -9.79 -9.49
C SER A 328 -5.67 -10.40 -8.92
N ALA A 329 -5.52 -10.41 -7.60
CA ALA A 329 -4.38 -11.06 -6.94
C ALA A 329 -4.30 -12.57 -7.26
N ARG A 330 -5.45 -13.28 -7.25
CA ARG A 330 -5.51 -14.69 -7.69
C ARG A 330 -5.13 -14.86 -9.16
N ARG A 331 -5.64 -14.00 -10.05
CA ARG A 331 -5.32 -14.00 -11.49
C ARG A 331 -3.82 -13.77 -11.75
N LEU A 332 -3.20 -12.89 -10.97
CA LEU A 332 -1.77 -12.58 -11.07
C LEU A 332 -0.88 -13.59 -10.36
N GLY A 333 -1.44 -14.37 -9.42
CA GLY A 333 -0.70 -15.30 -8.59
C GLY A 333 0.22 -14.59 -7.58
N THR A 334 -0.26 -13.50 -6.98
CA THR A 334 0.48 -12.65 -6.04
C THR A 334 -0.27 -12.53 -4.71
N PRO A 335 0.42 -12.24 -3.59
CA PRO A 335 -0.24 -11.71 -2.41
C PRO A 335 -0.93 -10.37 -2.70
N LEU A 336 -1.79 -9.96 -1.78
CA LEU A 336 -2.49 -8.68 -1.78
C LEU A 336 -2.19 -7.92 -0.48
N TRP A 337 -1.90 -6.64 -0.60
CA TRP A 337 -1.65 -5.73 0.53
C TRP A 337 -2.13 -4.32 0.16
N ILE A 338 -2.73 -3.58 1.09
CA ILE A 338 -3.24 -2.23 0.81
C ILE A 338 -2.11 -1.20 1.04
N GLY A 339 -1.63 -0.55 -0.02
CA GLY A 339 -0.53 0.44 0.08
C GLY A 339 -0.93 1.73 0.76
N GLU A 340 -2.17 2.18 0.53
CA GLU A 340 -2.77 3.34 1.17
C GLU A 340 -4.27 3.17 1.37
N VAL A 341 -4.74 3.66 2.51
CA VAL A 341 -6.14 3.76 2.89
C VAL A 341 -6.28 4.79 4.01
N GLY A 342 -7.44 5.45 4.10
CA GLY A 342 -7.72 6.39 5.17
C GLY A 342 -7.64 7.85 4.71
N GLY A 343 -6.87 8.68 5.40
CA GLY A 343 -6.64 10.08 5.03
C GLY A 343 -7.79 11.05 5.26
N ILE A 344 -8.98 10.56 5.64
CA ILE A 344 -10.11 11.42 5.98
C ILE A 344 -9.83 12.16 7.31
N PRO A 345 -10.03 13.49 7.40
CA PRO A 345 -9.95 14.20 8.66
C PRO A 345 -10.93 13.62 9.70
N GLU A 346 -10.49 13.39 10.94
CA GLU A 346 -11.37 12.85 12.00
C GLU A 346 -12.56 13.76 12.32
N THR A 347 -12.45 15.05 11.99
CA THR A 347 -13.52 16.04 12.10
C THR A 347 -14.59 15.88 11.04
N ALA A 348 -14.33 15.12 9.96
CA ALA A 348 -15.30 14.87 8.91
C ALA A 348 -16.40 13.93 9.42
N PRO A 349 -17.69 14.20 9.11
CA PRO A 349 -18.77 13.34 9.55
C PRO A 349 -18.58 11.90 9.05
N GLY A 350 -18.60 10.94 9.99
CA GLY A 350 -18.45 9.51 9.69
C GLY A 350 -17.01 9.02 9.52
N ALA A 351 -15.98 9.84 9.79
CA ALA A 351 -14.57 9.44 9.64
C ALA A 351 -14.20 8.18 10.46
N LEU A 352 -14.67 8.08 11.71
CA LEU A 352 -14.42 6.92 12.56
C LEU A 352 -15.16 5.68 12.08
N ASP A 353 -16.38 5.84 11.56
CA ASP A 353 -17.16 4.76 10.93
C ASP A 353 -16.45 4.25 9.67
N PHE A 354 -15.96 5.15 8.81
CA PHE A 354 -15.19 4.79 7.63
C PHE A 354 -13.94 3.99 8.02
N THR A 355 -13.24 4.48 9.05
CA THR A 355 -12.06 3.82 9.60
C THR A 355 -12.37 2.40 10.10
N ALA A 356 -13.44 2.25 10.85
CA ALA A 356 -13.89 0.95 11.34
C ALA A 356 -14.30 0.00 10.19
N ASP A 357 -15.00 0.51 9.17
CA ASP A 357 -15.50 -0.28 8.04
C ASP A 357 -14.34 -0.82 7.18
N TRP A 358 -13.31 -0.02 6.87
CA TRP A 358 -12.16 -0.54 6.11
C TRP A 358 -11.25 -1.44 6.93
N LEU A 359 -11.11 -1.23 8.24
CA LEU A 359 -10.43 -2.18 9.12
C LEU A 359 -11.13 -3.54 9.12
N ALA A 360 -12.47 -3.55 9.19
CA ALA A 360 -13.26 -4.77 9.11
C ALA A 360 -13.14 -5.45 7.73
N MET A 361 -13.00 -4.66 6.67
CA MET A 361 -12.69 -5.19 5.34
C MET A 361 -11.34 -5.91 5.30
N ALA A 362 -10.27 -5.27 5.79
CA ALA A 362 -8.94 -5.85 5.81
C ALA A 362 -8.87 -7.13 6.67
N ASP A 363 -9.46 -7.11 7.87
CA ASP A 363 -9.57 -8.28 8.76
C ASP A 363 -10.30 -9.44 8.05
N GLY A 364 -11.44 -9.14 7.40
CA GLY A 364 -12.26 -10.13 6.70
C GLY A 364 -11.56 -10.76 5.49
N LEU A 365 -10.58 -10.07 4.91
CA LEU A 365 -9.74 -10.58 3.82
C LEU A 365 -8.43 -11.18 4.30
N GLY A 366 -8.06 -10.98 5.58
CA GLY A 366 -6.80 -11.42 6.16
C GLY A 366 -5.57 -10.76 5.52
N ILE A 367 -5.70 -9.50 5.10
CA ILE A 367 -4.62 -8.73 4.44
C ILE A 367 -4.15 -7.57 5.31
N GLY A 368 -2.88 -7.19 5.13
CA GLY A 368 -2.31 -6.01 5.74
C GLY A 368 -2.63 -4.72 4.98
N TRP A 369 -2.23 -3.59 5.57
CA TRP A 369 -2.45 -2.24 5.07
C TRP A 369 -1.38 -1.27 5.59
N ALA A 370 -1.16 -0.17 4.86
CA ALA A 370 -0.52 1.03 5.38
C ALA A 370 -1.50 2.21 5.37
N TYR A 371 -1.75 2.80 6.54
CA TYR A 371 -2.66 3.94 6.69
C TYR A 371 -2.00 5.22 6.17
N TRP A 372 -2.73 6.02 5.40
CA TRP A 372 -2.29 7.36 5.00
C TRP A 372 -2.84 8.41 5.97
N SER A 373 -2.01 9.06 6.80
CA SER A 373 -0.57 8.87 7.03
C SER A 373 -0.23 9.09 8.52
N ASN A 374 1.07 9.09 8.86
CA ASN A 374 1.51 9.47 10.21
C ASN A 374 1.76 10.97 10.41
N ASP A 375 1.48 11.83 9.42
CA ASP A 375 1.65 13.28 9.57
C ASP A 375 0.72 13.81 10.69
N PRO A 376 1.22 14.65 11.63
CA PRO A 376 0.39 15.18 12.70
C PRO A 376 -0.75 16.05 12.17
N GLY A 377 -1.97 15.79 12.65
CA GLY A 377 -3.16 16.54 12.24
C GLY A 377 -4.42 15.70 12.28
N SER A 378 -5.54 16.31 11.88
CA SER A 378 -6.86 15.65 11.95
C SER A 378 -6.98 14.41 11.07
N GLY A 379 -6.24 14.32 9.96
CA GLY A 379 -6.16 13.10 9.13
C GLY A 379 -5.10 12.10 9.58
N GLY A 380 -4.28 12.46 10.58
CA GLY A 380 -3.19 11.63 11.07
C GLY A 380 -3.59 10.71 12.23
N VAL A 381 -2.65 9.84 12.62
CA VAL A 381 -2.80 9.00 13.81
C VAL A 381 -2.54 9.74 15.12
N VAL A 382 -1.84 10.87 15.04
CA VAL A 382 -1.57 11.78 16.16
C VAL A 382 -1.99 13.20 15.79
N ASP A 383 -2.47 13.95 16.78
CA ASP A 383 -2.79 15.36 16.62
C ASP A 383 -1.52 16.23 16.66
N GLY A 384 -1.68 17.55 16.51
CA GLY A 384 -0.57 18.50 16.57
C GLY A 384 0.15 18.59 17.93
N LYS A 385 -0.38 17.95 18.98
CA LYS A 385 0.22 17.86 20.32
C LYS A 385 0.93 16.52 20.54
N GLY A 386 0.76 15.56 19.63
CA GLY A 386 1.32 14.22 19.70
C GLY A 386 0.41 13.20 20.40
N ASP A 387 -0.83 13.57 20.73
CA ASP A 387 -1.82 12.65 21.31
C ASP A 387 -2.48 11.83 20.21
N LEU A 388 -2.84 10.57 20.48
CA LEU A 388 -3.57 9.75 19.51
C LEU A 388 -4.92 10.41 19.16
N THR A 389 -5.21 10.49 17.86
CA THR A 389 -6.52 10.87 17.33
C THR A 389 -7.55 9.76 17.57
N GLY A 390 -8.83 10.02 17.28
CA GLY A 390 -9.84 8.95 17.25
C GLY A 390 -9.48 7.85 16.26
N ILE A 391 -8.88 8.22 15.12
CA ILE A 391 -8.37 7.28 14.10
C ILE A 391 -7.20 6.48 14.68
N GLY A 392 -6.20 7.12 15.28
CA GLY A 392 -5.06 6.44 15.88
C GLY A 392 -5.47 5.40 16.93
N ARG A 393 -6.49 5.70 17.73
CA ARG A 393 -7.08 4.74 18.69
C ARG A 393 -7.75 3.53 18.03
N LEU A 394 -8.39 3.70 16.87
CA LEU A 394 -8.97 2.58 16.11
C LEU A 394 -7.90 1.70 15.47
N LEU A 395 -6.80 2.28 15.01
CA LEU A 395 -5.65 1.56 14.45
C LEU A 395 -4.88 0.78 15.53
N ALA A 396 -4.85 1.30 16.76
CA ALA A 396 -4.21 0.68 17.93
C ALA A 396 -4.99 -0.55 18.47
N ARG A 397 -5.22 -1.54 17.61
CA ARG A 397 -6.02 -2.74 17.89
C ARG A 397 -5.17 -4.03 17.87
N PRO A 398 -5.49 -5.04 18.70
CA PRO A 398 -4.84 -6.34 18.63
C PRO A 398 -4.94 -7.01 17.26
N TYR A 399 -3.85 -7.63 16.82
CA TYR A 399 -3.81 -8.41 15.57
C TYR A 399 -2.62 -9.40 15.59
N PRO A 400 -2.66 -10.49 14.79
CA PRO A 400 -1.48 -11.32 14.58
C PRO A 400 -0.48 -10.61 13.67
N ARG A 401 0.76 -10.37 14.13
CA ARG A 401 1.85 -9.78 13.33
C ARG A 401 2.41 -10.76 12.31
N ALA A 402 2.65 -11.99 12.75
CA ALA A 402 3.18 -13.09 11.96
C ALA A 402 2.49 -14.39 12.38
N VAL A 403 2.03 -15.20 11.43
CA VAL A 403 1.31 -16.45 11.70
C VAL A 403 2.14 -17.63 11.21
N ALA A 404 2.43 -18.59 12.08
CA ALA A 404 3.18 -19.81 11.77
C ALA A 404 2.32 -20.83 10.99
N GLY A 405 1.77 -20.40 9.85
CA GLY A 405 0.86 -21.17 9.01
C GLY A 405 0.12 -20.29 8.01
N THR A 406 -0.98 -20.81 7.48
CA THR A 406 -1.91 -20.07 6.61
C THR A 406 -3.07 -19.55 7.45
N PRO A 407 -3.21 -18.22 7.64
CA PRO A 407 -4.36 -17.65 8.35
C PRO A 407 -5.67 -18.06 7.69
N THR A 408 -6.65 -18.43 8.51
CA THR A 408 -8.01 -18.77 8.08
C THR A 408 -9.06 -17.89 8.71
N LYS A 409 -8.75 -17.22 9.82
CA LYS A 409 -9.62 -16.25 10.47
C LYS A 409 -8.80 -15.24 11.27
N ILE A 410 -9.12 -13.97 11.10
CA ILE A 410 -8.71 -12.87 11.97
C ILE A 410 -9.99 -12.11 12.32
N SER A 411 -10.26 -11.93 13.61
CA SER A 411 -11.45 -11.23 14.07
C SER A 411 -11.17 -10.59 15.42
N TYR A 412 -11.37 -9.28 15.52
CA TYR A 412 -11.29 -8.55 16.77
C TYR A 412 -12.63 -7.88 17.08
N SER A 413 -13.27 -8.28 18.17
CA SER A 413 -14.53 -7.71 18.64
C SER A 413 -14.63 -7.80 20.15
N SER A 414 -15.24 -6.78 20.78
CA SER A 414 -15.47 -6.74 22.23
C SER A 414 -14.22 -7.03 23.07
N GLY A 415 -13.05 -6.51 22.64
CA GLY A 415 -11.75 -6.71 23.30
C GLY A 415 -11.12 -8.09 23.11
N LYS A 416 -11.75 -9.00 22.36
CA LYS A 416 -11.25 -10.35 22.10
C LYS A 416 -10.75 -10.48 20.67
N LEU A 417 -9.50 -10.89 20.51
CA LEU A 417 -8.92 -11.26 19.22
C LEU A 417 -9.00 -12.79 19.06
N THR A 418 -9.58 -13.25 17.96
CA THR A 418 -9.54 -14.66 17.53
C THR A 418 -8.64 -14.78 16.30
N VAL A 419 -7.63 -15.63 16.39
CA VAL A 419 -6.73 -15.96 15.27
C VAL A 419 -6.83 -17.46 15.03
N ALA A 420 -7.19 -17.85 13.80
CA ALA A 420 -7.16 -19.25 13.38
C ALA A 420 -6.27 -19.43 12.15
N TRP A 421 -5.58 -20.57 12.08
CA TRP A 421 -4.71 -20.90 10.97
C TRP A 421 -4.57 -22.40 10.76
N ARG A 422 -4.12 -22.79 9.56
CA ARG A 422 -3.70 -24.16 9.23
C ARG A 422 -2.19 -24.25 9.20
N ASN A 423 -1.63 -25.40 9.56
CA ASN A 423 -0.21 -25.64 9.37
C ASN A 423 0.18 -25.53 7.90
N ARG A 424 1.35 -24.94 7.66
CA ARG A 424 1.92 -24.76 6.33
C ARG A 424 3.35 -25.26 6.33
N SER A 425 3.69 -26.08 5.34
CA SER A 425 5.07 -26.53 5.14
C SER A 425 6.01 -25.33 4.95
N GLY A 426 7.17 -25.36 5.58
CA GLY A 426 8.16 -24.27 5.56
C GLY A 426 7.85 -23.09 6.50
N ALA A 427 6.73 -23.11 7.24
CA ALA A 427 6.47 -22.14 8.30
C ALA A 427 6.99 -22.67 9.65
N HIS A 428 7.84 -21.89 10.31
CA HIS A 428 8.46 -22.25 11.58
C HIS A 428 8.42 -21.09 12.59
N GLY A 429 8.77 -21.37 13.85
CA GLY A 429 8.72 -20.37 14.92
C GLY A 429 7.32 -20.15 15.50
N PRO A 430 7.14 -19.13 16.35
CA PRO A 430 5.85 -18.81 16.94
C PRO A 430 4.97 -17.96 16.01
N THR A 431 3.66 -18.10 16.16
CA THR A 431 2.72 -17.04 15.80
C THR A 431 2.91 -15.87 16.78
N GLU A 432 3.07 -14.66 16.27
CA GLU A 432 3.22 -13.43 17.05
C GLU A 432 1.95 -12.60 16.99
N ILE A 433 1.49 -12.14 18.14
CA ILE A 433 0.28 -11.32 18.30
C ILE A 433 0.64 -10.07 19.08
N TRP A 434 0.31 -8.89 18.54
CA TRP A 434 0.39 -7.66 19.32
C TRP A 434 -0.87 -7.49 20.17
N PHE A 435 -0.70 -7.08 21.42
CA PHE A 435 -1.81 -6.80 22.34
C PHE A 435 -1.43 -5.64 23.28
N PRO A 436 -2.31 -4.66 23.61
CA PRO A 436 -1.94 -3.47 24.39
C PRO A 436 -1.36 -3.76 25.80
N SER A 437 -1.70 -4.90 26.39
CA SER A 437 -1.29 -5.33 27.72
C SER A 437 -1.03 -6.85 27.73
N LYS A 438 -0.52 -7.40 28.84
CA LYS A 438 -0.34 -8.85 28.98
C LYS A 438 -1.71 -9.55 28.89
N PRO A 439 -1.96 -10.38 27.88
CA PRO A 439 -3.29 -10.94 27.67
C PRO A 439 -3.49 -12.29 28.38
N ARG A 440 -4.75 -12.68 28.52
CA ARG A 440 -5.15 -14.08 28.71
C ARG A 440 -5.25 -14.77 27.36
N VAL A 441 -4.89 -16.05 27.32
CA VAL A 441 -4.80 -16.82 26.08
C VAL A 441 -5.47 -18.17 26.26
N THR A 442 -6.36 -18.53 25.35
CA THR A 442 -6.86 -19.89 25.20
C THR A 442 -6.51 -20.42 23.81
N SER A 443 -6.33 -21.73 23.70
CA SER A 443 -6.00 -22.42 22.45
C SER A 443 -6.91 -23.62 22.26
N SER A 444 -7.19 -23.96 21.00
CA SER A 444 -7.81 -25.22 20.61
C SER A 444 -6.90 -26.43 20.78
N ASP A 445 -5.59 -26.21 20.93
CA ASP A 445 -4.61 -27.28 21.01
C ASP A 445 -4.66 -28.01 22.36
N PRO A 446 -4.34 -29.31 22.43
CA PRO A 446 -4.38 -30.06 23.66
C PRO A 446 -3.49 -29.46 24.75
N ALA A 447 -3.96 -29.48 26.00
CA ALA A 447 -3.22 -28.95 27.14
C ALA A 447 -1.81 -29.56 27.23
N GLY A 448 -0.80 -28.72 27.49
CA GLY A 448 0.61 -29.14 27.56
C GLY A 448 1.29 -29.38 26.21
N ARG A 449 0.60 -29.17 25.07
CA ARG A 449 1.17 -29.34 23.72
C ARG A 449 1.47 -28.03 22.99
N TRP A 450 1.06 -26.92 23.58
CA TRP A 450 1.32 -25.57 23.09
C TRP A 450 1.89 -24.73 24.24
N ARG A 451 2.55 -23.62 23.92
CA ARG A 451 3.10 -22.69 24.92
C ARG A 451 3.06 -21.25 24.44
N THR A 452 3.18 -20.33 25.38
CA THR A 452 3.26 -18.89 25.09
C THR A 452 4.42 -18.22 25.80
N THR A 453 4.82 -17.06 25.29
CA THR A 453 5.76 -16.15 25.95
C THR A 453 5.32 -14.71 25.67
N TRP A 454 5.48 -13.83 26.66
CA TRP A 454 5.07 -12.44 26.58
C TRP A 454 6.28 -11.51 26.65
N ASP A 455 6.50 -10.72 25.59
CA ASP A 455 7.45 -9.62 25.58
C ASP A 455 6.71 -8.33 26.00
N ALA A 456 6.87 -7.94 27.27
CA ALA A 456 6.23 -6.75 27.80
C ALA A 456 6.73 -5.44 27.19
N LYS A 457 7.97 -5.40 26.69
CA LYS A 457 8.56 -4.21 26.07
C LYS A 457 7.97 -3.96 24.69
N ARG A 458 7.83 -5.02 23.89
CA ARG A 458 7.25 -4.96 22.54
C ARG A 458 5.75 -5.11 22.50
N ARG A 459 5.13 -5.54 23.61
CA ARG A 459 3.71 -5.88 23.70
C ARG A 459 3.32 -7.00 22.73
N VAL A 460 4.18 -8.02 22.64
CA VAL A 460 4.04 -9.15 21.70
C VAL A 460 3.92 -10.45 22.47
N LEU A 461 2.84 -11.19 22.18
CA LEU A 461 2.62 -12.57 22.59
C LEU A 461 3.14 -13.51 21.50
N SER A 462 4.09 -14.36 21.84
CA SER A 462 4.52 -15.48 20.99
C SER A 462 3.74 -16.74 21.38
N VAL A 463 3.18 -17.45 20.40
CA VAL A 463 2.43 -18.69 20.57
C VAL A 463 3.07 -19.79 19.73
N TRP A 464 3.52 -20.87 20.39
CA TRP A 464 3.94 -22.10 19.73
C TRP A 464 2.81 -23.12 19.85
N ALA A 465 2.19 -23.43 18.72
CA ALA A 465 1.12 -24.44 18.62
C ALA A 465 1.67 -25.87 18.56
N ASP A 466 0.81 -26.86 18.78
CA ASP A 466 1.16 -28.29 18.63
C ASP A 466 1.42 -28.61 17.15
N PRO A 467 2.65 -28.93 16.73
CA PRO A 467 2.95 -29.20 15.32
C PRO A 467 2.18 -30.41 14.75
N LYS A 468 1.61 -31.27 15.61
CA LYS A 468 0.81 -32.45 15.18
C LYS A 468 -0.66 -32.12 14.92
N THR A 469 -1.16 -30.98 15.40
CA THR A 469 -2.53 -30.56 15.13
C THR A 469 -2.57 -29.82 13.79
N PRO A 470 -3.45 -30.16 12.84
CA PRO A 470 -3.43 -29.58 11.49
C PRO A 470 -3.97 -28.13 11.43
N SER A 471 -4.70 -27.70 12.45
CA SER A 471 -5.34 -26.39 12.52
C SER A 471 -5.45 -25.90 13.95
N HIS A 472 -5.31 -24.60 14.12
CA HIS A 472 -5.21 -23.97 15.43
C HIS A 472 -6.17 -22.80 15.50
N THR A 473 -6.72 -22.56 16.67
CA THR A 473 -7.46 -21.35 17.01
C THR A 473 -6.98 -20.87 18.37
N VAL A 474 -6.56 -19.61 18.42
CA VAL A 474 -6.19 -18.93 19.65
C VAL A 474 -7.14 -17.77 19.87
N VAL A 475 -7.62 -17.63 21.11
CA VAL A 475 -8.39 -16.47 21.55
C VAL A 475 -7.57 -15.71 22.59
N VAL A 476 -7.38 -14.43 22.33
CA VAL A 476 -6.62 -13.51 23.16
C VAL A 476 -7.57 -12.45 23.71
N SER A 477 -7.55 -12.24 25.02
CA SER A 477 -8.38 -11.24 25.71
C SER A 477 -7.57 -10.48 26.76
N PRO A 478 -8.09 -9.36 27.30
CA PRO A 478 -7.46 -8.68 28.43
C PRO A 478 -7.23 -9.58 29.63
#